data_AF-A0A1B6L4Q8-F1
#
_entry.id   AF-A0A1B6L4Q8-F1
#
_cell.length_a   1.000
_cell.length_b   1.000
_cell.length_c   1.000
_cell.angle_alpha   90.00
_cell.angle_beta   90.00
_cell.angle_gamma   90.00
#
_symmetry.space_group_name_H-M   'P 1'
#
loop_
_entity.id
_entity.type
_entity.pdbx_description
1 polymer ?
#
loop_
_entity_poly.entity_id
_entity_poly.type
_entity_poly.pdbx_seq_one_letter_code
_entity_poly.pdbx_strand_id
1 'polypeptide(L)'
;EEFSLKQAKKNNFKCFNIFDENCIASHMFKQKVKFNKPIYIGFSVLDLSKLLMYEFYYNKLKQYDPDLNLCYMDTDSYFVEMKKNPYTIIKENIDEFDTSDYPKDHECLTNKNKKV
;
A
#
# COMPACT_ATOMS: atom_id res chain seq x y z
N GLU A 1 24.39 17.80 40.71
CA GLU A 1 24.76 16.38 40.93
C GLU A 1 23.57 15.49 41.36
N GLU A 2 22.86 15.82 42.44
CA GLU A 2 21.75 15.02 42.98
C GLU A 2 20.60 14.77 41.99
N PHE A 3 20.21 15.79 41.20
CA PHE A 3 19.19 15.65 40.16
C PHE A 3 19.58 14.63 39.08
N SER A 4 20.84 14.64 38.64
CA SER A 4 21.34 13.71 37.63
C SER A 4 21.32 12.28 38.17
N LEU A 5 21.80 12.05 39.39
CA LEU A 5 21.73 10.74 40.05
C LEU A 5 20.28 10.23 40.18
N LYS A 6 19.31 11.11 40.43
CA LYS A 6 17.88 10.76 40.44
C LYS A 6 17.37 10.33 39.06
N GLN A 7 17.85 10.95 37.97
CA GLN A 7 17.48 10.52 36.61
C GLN A 7 18.11 9.17 36.26
N ALA A 8 19.37 8.93 36.62
CA ALA A 8 20.09 7.68 36.35
C ALA A 8 19.42 6.44 36.98
N LYS A 9 18.71 6.62 38.10
CA LYS A 9 17.96 5.54 38.78
C LYS A 9 16.66 5.15 38.07
N LYS A 10 16.21 5.88 37.06
CA LYS A 10 14.97 5.56 36.35
C LYS A 10 15.23 4.49 35.29
N ASN A 11 14.31 3.54 35.17
CA ASN A 11 14.42 2.44 34.19
C ASN A 11 14.47 2.87 32.72
N ASN A 12 14.07 4.11 32.41
CA ASN A 12 14.16 4.67 31.06
C ASN A 12 15.38 5.58 30.85
N PHE A 13 16.32 5.62 31.79
CA PHE A 13 17.57 6.33 31.58
C PHE A 13 18.39 5.63 30.48
N LYS A 14 18.96 6.41 29.56
CA LYS A 14 19.82 5.93 28.49
C LYS A 14 21.27 6.31 28.73
N CYS A 15 21.56 7.61 28.85
CA CYS A 15 22.90 8.12 29.07
C CYS A 15 22.88 9.59 29.50
N PHE A 16 24.03 10.11 29.92
CA PHE A 16 24.29 11.54 30.02
C PHE A 16 25.11 12.02 28.83
N ASN A 17 24.84 13.25 28.38
CA ASN A 17 25.72 14.03 27.52
C ASN A 17 26.16 15.26 28.31
N ILE A 18 27.47 15.39 28.53
CA ILE A 18 28.07 16.49 29.28
C ILE A 18 28.50 17.55 28.25
N PHE A 19 28.02 18.78 28.40
CA PHE A 19 28.40 19.90 27.52
C PHE A 19 29.51 20.73 28.15
N ASP A 20 29.39 21.02 29.45
CA ASP A 20 30.38 21.73 30.25
C ASP A 20 30.18 21.42 31.75
N GLU A 21 30.94 22.09 32.61
CA GLU A 21 30.96 21.92 34.07
C GLU A 21 29.60 22.18 34.75
N ASN A 22 28.75 22.98 34.13
CA ASN A 22 27.45 23.41 34.67
C ASN A 22 26.26 22.87 33.86
N CYS A 23 26.49 22.23 32.71
CA CYS A 23 25.45 21.80 31.78
C CYS A 23 25.58 20.32 31.38
N ILE A 24 24.60 19.52 31.79
CA ILE A 24 24.51 18.09 31.49
C ILE A 24 23.09 17.77 31.00
N ALA A 25 22.96 17.14 29.84
CA ALA A 25 21.70 16.57 29.37
C ALA A 25 21.58 15.10 29.77
N SER A 26 20.39 14.72 30.22
CA SER A 26 20.03 13.32 30.48
C SER A 26 19.14 12.80 29.35
N HIS A 27 19.62 11.79 28.63
CA HIS A 27 18.85 11.12 27.59
C HIS A 27 17.99 10.02 28.21
N MET A 28 16.69 10.08 27.92
CA MET A 28 15.69 9.17 28.48
C MET A 28 14.86 8.53 27.35
N PHE A 29 14.58 7.24 27.44
CA PHE A 29 13.62 6.57 26.56
C PHE A 29 12.19 7.05 26.87
N LYS A 30 11.34 7.15 25.84
CA LYS A 30 9.91 7.39 26.03
C LYS A 30 9.27 6.15 26.66
N GLN A 31 8.72 6.30 27.87
CA GLN A 31 8.04 5.19 28.56
C GLN A 31 6.63 4.91 28.03
N LYS A 32 5.98 5.92 27.44
CA LYS A 32 4.64 5.84 26.88
C LYS A 32 4.66 6.44 25.49
N VAL A 33 4.07 5.72 24.54
CA VAL A 33 3.84 6.19 23.18
C VAL A 33 2.34 6.22 22.97
N LYS A 34 1.81 7.36 22.55
CA LYS A 34 0.40 7.47 22.16
C LYS A 34 0.25 6.93 20.74
N PHE A 35 -0.43 5.81 20.59
CA PHE A 35 -0.69 5.21 19.30
C PHE A 35 -1.95 5.85 18.66
N ASN A 36 -1.76 6.98 17.99
CA ASN A 36 -2.83 7.75 17.35
C ASN A 36 -2.67 7.83 15.83
N LYS A 37 -1.87 6.92 15.26
CA LYS A 37 -1.65 6.79 13.82
C LYS A 37 -2.34 5.52 13.33
N PRO A 38 -3.02 5.55 12.18
CA PRO A 38 -3.76 4.41 11.67
C PRO A 38 -2.82 3.40 11.00
N ILE A 39 -1.73 2.99 11.66
CA ILE A 39 -0.70 2.14 11.05
C ILE A 39 -1.28 0.76 10.71
N TYR A 40 -2.01 0.14 11.63
CA TYR A 40 -2.64 -1.16 11.40
C TYR A 40 -3.71 -1.09 10.31
N ILE A 41 -4.51 -0.02 10.31
CA ILE A 41 -5.54 0.18 9.28
C ILE A 41 -4.88 0.37 7.91
N GLY A 42 -3.85 1.21 7.82
CA GLY A 42 -3.10 1.43 6.58
C GLY A 42 -2.45 0.14 6.06
N PHE A 43 -1.89 -0.67 6.97
CA PHE A 43 -1.35 -1.99 6.64
C PHE A 43 -2.42 -2.94 6.09
N SER A 44 -3.57 -3.05 6.78
CA SER A 44 -4.68 -3.90 6.35
C SER A 44 -5.25 -3.48 4.99
N VAL A 45 -5.45 -2.18 4.77
CA VAL A 45 -5.93 -1.66 3.48
C VAL A 45 -4.93 -1.98 2.37
N LEU A 46 -3.63 -1.74 2.60
CA LEU A 46 -2.58 -2.04 1.62
C LEU A 46 -2.56 -3.53 1.24
N ASP A 47 -2.67 -4.43 2.21
CA ASP A 47 -2.66 -5.87 1.92
C ASP A 47 -3.94 -6.35 1.22
N LEU A 48 -5.11 -5.78 1.55
CA LEU A 48 -6.34 -6.03 0.80
C LEU A 48 -6.26 -5.51 -0.64
N SER A 49 -5.67 -4.32 -0.86
CA SER A 49 -5.45 -3.79 -2.21
C SER A 49 -4.54 -4.70 -3.04
N LYS A 50 -3.44 -5.21 -2.47
CA LYS A 50 -2.57 -6.19 -3.16
C LYS A 50 -3.31 -7.48 -3.49
N LEU A 51 -4.11 -7.99 -2.55
CA LEU A 51 -4.88 -9.22 -2.77
C LEU A 51 -5.83 -9.04 -3.96
N LEU A 52 -6.58 -7.93 -4.00
CA LEU A 52 -7.47 -7.62 -5.11
C LEU A 52 -6.73 -7.60 -6.46
N MET A 53 -5.57 -6.94 -6.51
CA MET A 53 -4.75 -6.91 -7.73
C MET A 53 -4.27 -8.33 -8.12
N TYR A 54 -3.80 -9.13 -7.16
CA TYR A 54 -3.36 -10.50 -7.42
C TYR A 54 -4.49 -11.42 -7.86
N GLU A 55 -5.68 -11.31 -7.28
CA GLU A 55 -6.84 -12.08 -7.71
C GLU A 55 -7.22 -11.73 -9.15
N PHE A 56 -7.22 -10.45 -9.51
CA PHE A 56 -7.45 -10.03 -10.89
C PHE A 56 -6.40 -10.60 -11.85
N TYR A 57 -5.12 -10.51 -11.50
CA TYR A 57 -4.04 -11.02 -12.35
C TYR A 57 -4.05 -12.55 -12.48
N TYR A 58 -4.03 -13.29 -11.36
CA TYR A 58 -3.87 -14.74 -11.38
C TYR A 58 -5.16 -15.50 -11.70
N ASN A 59 -6.30 -15.02 -11.21
CA ASN A 59 -7.56 -15.74 -11.35
C ASN A 59 -8.35 -15.33 -12.60
N LYS A 60 -8.05 -14.17 -13.20
CA LYS A 60 -8.69 -13.74 -14.46
C LYS A 60 -7.69 -13.65 -15.61
N LEU A 61 -6.73 -12.73 -15.56
CA LEU A 61 -5.85 -12.48 -16.71
C LEU A 61 -5.01 -13.70 -17.09
N LYS A 62 -4.38 -14.37 -16.12
CA LYS A 62 -3.55 -15.56 -16.36
C LYS A 62 -4.35 -16.83 -16.68
N GLN A 63 -5.57 -16.96 -16.20
CA GLN A 63 -6.46 -18.06 -16.60
C GLN A 63 -6.90 -17.89 -18.06
N TYR A 64 -7.22 -16.65 -18.46
CA TYR A 64 -7.59 -16.32 -19.82
C TYR A 64 -6.41 -16.47 -20.77
N ASP A 65 -5.25 -15.89 -20.45
CA ASP A 65 -4.04 -15.92 -21.26
C ASP A 65 -2.84 -16.43 -20.44
N PRO A 66 -2.60 -17.76 -20.44
CA PRO A 66 -1.49 -18.36 -19.70
C PRO A 66 -0.11 -17.82 -20.11
N ASP A 67 0.04 -17.44 -21.38
CA ASP A 67 1.30 -16.94 -21.97
C ASP A 67 1.45 -15.41 -21.84
N LEU A 68 0.52 -14.74 -21.14
CA LEU A 68 0.60 -13.31 -20.83
C LEU A 68 1.94 -12.96 -20.17
N ASN A 69 2.52 -11.84 -20.57
CA ASN A 69 3.73 -11.33 -19.98
C ASN A 69 3.44 -10.07 -19.16
N LEU A 70 3.81 -10.07 -17.88
CA LEU A 70 3.69 -8.90 -17.01
C LEU A 70 4.91 -8.01 -17.21
N CYS A 71 4.72 -6.86 -17.85
CA CYS A 71 5.80 -5.93 -18.18
C CYS A 71 6.10 -4.99 -17.01
N TYR A 72 5.07 -4.48 -16.34
CA TYR A 72 5.21 -3.56 -15.22
C TYR A 72 3.95 -3.56 -14.33
N MET A 73 4.10 -3.12 -13.08
CA MET A 73 3.02 -2.97 -12.11
C MET A 73 3.25 -1.70 -11.29
N ASP A 74 2.18 -0.92 -11.09
CA ASP A 74 2.12 0.20 -10.15
C ASP A 74 0.99 -0.05 -9.12
N THR A 75 0.73 0.92 -8.23
CA THR A 75 -0.17 0.87 -7.08
C THR A 75 -1.58 0.37 -7.40
N ASP A 76 -2.08 0.65 -8.59
CA ASP A 76 -3.44 0.35 -9.04
C ASP A 76 -3.51 -0.10 -10.51
N SER A 77 -2.36 -0.39 -11.13
CA SER A 77 -2.31 -0.69 -12.56
C SER A 77 -1.32 -1.78 -12.94
N TYR A 78 -1.66 -2.47 -14.02
CA TYR A 78 -0.84 -3.48 -14.65
C TYR A 78 -0.53 -3.09 -16.09
N PHE A 79 0.71 -3.26 -16.51
CA PHE A 79 1.12 -3.19 -17.90
C PHE A 79 1.46 -4.61 -18.34
N VAL A 80 0.63 -5.15 -19.22
CA VAL A 80 0.72 -6.54 -19.66
C VAL A 80 0.78 -6.62 -21.17
N GLU A 81 1.62 -7.52 -21.65
CA GLU A 81 1.62 -7.95 -23.04
C GLU A 81 0.80 -9.24 -23.13
N MET A 82 -0.36 -9.15 -23.77
CA MET A 82 -1.25 -10.30 -24.00
C MET A 82 -1.01 -10.90 -25.39
N LYS A 83 -1.05 -12.23 -25.49
CA LYS A 83 -1.09 -12.95 -26.76
C LYS A 83 -2.51 -13.11 -27.28
N LYS A 84 -3.49 -13.20 -26.38
CA LYS A 84 -4.92 -13.24 -26.72
C LYS A 84 -5.53 -11.85 -26.82
N ASN A 85 -6.69 -11.76 -27.46
CA ASN A 85 -7.41 -10.49 -27.62
C ASN A 85 -7.98 -10.00 -26.26
N PRO A 86 -7.52 -8.85 -25.72
CA PRO A 86 -8.01 -8.34 -24.44
C PRO A 86 -9.51 -8.03 -24.44
N TYR A 87 -10.09 -7.67 -25.59
CA TYR A 87 -11.51 -7.32 -25.67
C TYR A 87 -12.43 -8.50 -25.37
N THR A 88 -11.98 -9.75 -25.57
CA THR A 88 -12.79 -10.93 -25.24
C THR A 88 -13.03 -11.05 -23.74
N ILE A 89 -11.98 -10.97 -22.91
CA ILE A 89 -12.12 -11.06 -21.45
C ILE A 89 -12.86 -9.85 -20.89
N ILE A 90 -12.64 -8.65 -21.45
CA ILE A 90 -13.37 -7.44 -21.08
C ILE A 90 -14.87 -7.62 -21.36
N LYS A 91 -15.25 -8.14 -22.53
CA LYS A 91 -16.65 -8.35 -22.90
C LYS A 91 -17.34 -9.41 -22.04
N GLU A 92 -16.64 -10.50 -21.73
CA GLU A 92 -17.15 -11.57 -20.85
C GLU A 92 -17.37 -11.10 -19.40
N ASN A 93 -16.58 -10.12 -18.95
CA ASN A 93 -16.60 -9.60 -17.58
C ASN A 93 -16.96 -8.11 -17.57
N ILE A 94 -17.84 -7.67 -18.47
CA ILE A 94 -18.08 -6.24 -18.75
C ILE A 94 -18.48 -5.43 -17.50
N ASP A 95 -19.09 -6.09 -16.53
CA ASP A 95 -19.52 -5.50 -15.26
C ASP A 95 -18.37 -5.19 -14.29
N GLU A 96 -17.17 -5.66 -14.56
CA GLU A 96 -15.97 -5.43 -13.74
C GLU A 96 -15.03 -4.37 -14.33
N PHE A 97 -15.32 -3.88 -15.54
CA PHE A 97 -14.49 -2.88 -16.23
C PHE A 97 -15.25 -1.57 -16.43
N ASP A 98 -14.54 -0.45 -16.33
CA ASP A 98 -15.02 0.83 -16.87
C ASP A 98 -14.55 0.96 -18.33
N THR A 99 -15.48 0.76 -19.26
CA THR A 99 -15.26 0.95 -20.70
C THR A 99 -16.05 2.14 -21.24
N SER A 100 -16.50 3.05 -20.37
CA SER A 100 -17.39 4.16 -20.73
C SER A 100 -16.74 5.22 -21.62
N ASP A 101 -15.40 5.24 -21.67
CA ASP A 101 -14.61 6.11 -22.54
C ASP A 101 -14.24 5.46 -23.90
N TYR A 102 -14.75 4.26 -24.19
CA TYR A 102 -14.53 3.62 -25.49
C TYR A 102 -15.28 4.34 -26.64
N PRO A 103 -14.82 4.18 -27.90
CA PRO A 103 -15.54 4.69 -29.06
C PRO A 103 -16.99 4.22 -29.14
N LYS A 104 -17.88 5.04 -29.71
CA LYS A 104 -19.32 4.78 -29.79
C LYS A 104 -19.70 3.50 -30.54
N ASP A 105 -18.84 3.09 -31.46
CA ASP A 105 -18.97 1.91 -32.31
C ASP A 105 -18.23 0.69 -31.75
N HIS A 106 -17.58 0.80 -30.58
CA HIS A 106 -16.83 -0.28 -29.98
C HIS A 106 -17.74 -1.32 -29.30
N GLU A 107 -17.50 -2.61 -29.55
CA GLU A 107 -18.38 -3.69 -29.06
C GLU A 107 -18.43 -3.85 -27.52
N CYS A 108 -17.38 -3.39 -26.83
CA CYS A 108 -17.29 -3.39 -25.37
C CYS A 108 -17.78 -2.09 -24.73
N LEU A 109 -18.34 -1.13 -25.47
CA LEU A 109 -18.79 0.12 -24.86
C LEU A 109 -19.96 -0.13 -23.88
N THR A 110 -19.77 0.23 -22.62
CA THR A 110 -20.86 0.32 -21.63
C THR A 110 -20.70 1.57 -20.77
N ASN A 111 -21.80 2.18 -20.36
CA ASN A 111 -21.80 3.30 -19.40
C ASN A 111 -22.06 2.84 -17.97
N LYS A 112 -22.19 1.53 -17.72
CA LYS A 112 -22.62 0.98 -16.43
C LYS A 112 -21.69 1.32 -15.27
N ASN A 113 -20.38 1.28 -15.52
CA ASN A 113 -19.34 1.46 -14.49
C ASN A 113 -18.62 2.81 -14.59
N LYS A 114 -19.23 3.80 -15.26
CA LYS A 114 -18.58 5.10 -15.50
C LYS A 114 -18.21 5.78 -14.19
N LYS A 115 -16.90 5.89 -13.91
CA LYS A 115 -16.35 6.53 -12.70
C LYS A 115 -16.84 5.88 -11.40
N VAL A 116 -17.13 4.59 -11.43
CA VAL A 116 -17.39 3.75 -10.25
C VAL A 116 -16.08 3.14 -9.79
#